data_AF-A0A6G1JHB3-F1
#
_entry.id   AF-A0A6G1JHB3-F1
#
_cell.length_a   1.000
_cell.length_b   1.000
_cell.length_c   1.000
_cell.angle_alpha   90.00
_cell.angle_beta   90.00
_cell.angle_gamma   90.00
#
_symmetry.space_group_name_H-M   'P 1'
#
loop_
_entity.id
_entity.type
_entity.pdbx_description
1 polymer ?
#
loop_
_entity_poly.entity_id
_entity_poly.type
_entity_poly.pdbx_seq_one_letter_code
_entity_poly.pdbx_strand_id
1 'polypeptide(L)'
;MNLSAKMNSHKSCLIAMLLSPGLATCQIVSGVPPDYFCARYGHTATRRGDSVFVYGGQREPLAFDGSLLVRVDLSRPWNAFEGGPPMSFVDNNEMSTDPPSLVQEGGLFLGNDGDIFVYGGGAANFTLNTSSPQPKSFVDNNLRSITQRNESWSYLDLGLEATHSPQLGASAQAGEQGLAFYFNGIIGDEVSREPHPRMIVLDLREEKARNVSTAAISPTDARVGATLQYIPGVGKKGVLVLVGGGVRQRSDDANTHELGGTMAPLNTIHVLDIASLDHGEGTWYQQKTNGRTPAPRADICAASIASPDGTGHHIYMFAGRNQTNAFDEVWVLSLPQFRWTKVFNGTHPNYGGVCQMVGTKQMLVLGGNNVEEPRPQCDKKYKIFLFELTNLKWTPTYVKDSSPYRVPKAVFEWIGGTGMGEANMTEPEGGFDSQGLAELFKTTQSASLRYGRVNAGMRMGRGLGFDLLTLILMLSWVFLW
;
A
#
# COMPACT_ATOMS: atom_id res chain seq x y z
N MET A 1 -16.77 -0.74 32.98
CA MET A 1 -16.00 0.42 33.48
C MET A 1 -15.05 0.89 32.40
N ASN A 2 -15.41 1.97 31.70
CA ASN A 2 -14.50 3.04 31.23
C ASN A 2 -15.36 4.15 30.60
N LEU A 3 -16.24 4.72 31.43
CA LEU A 3 -16.96 5.97 31.16
C LEU A 3 -16.14 7.21 31.57
N SER A 4 -14.92 7.02 32.11
CA SER A 4 -14.15 8.08 32.75
C SER A 4 -13.42 9.01 31.78
N ALA A 5 -13.16 8.59 30.53
CA ALA A 5 -12.45 9.44 29.56
C ALA A 5 -13.39 10.40 28.81
N LYS A 6 -14.64 9.99 28.55
CA LYS A 6 -15.66 10.83 27.87
C LYS A 6 -16.23 11.94 28.77
N MET A 7 -16.12 11.80 30.09
CA MET A 7 -16.73 12.74 31.04
C MET A 7 -15.80 13.89 31.45
N ASN A 8 -14.50 13.78 31.23
CA ASN A 8 -13.53 14.81 31.66
C ASN A 8 -13.40 15.99 30.68
N SER A 9 -13.65 15.81 29.37
CA SER A 9 -13.69 16.96 28.44
C SER A 9 -15.00 17.75 28.55
N HIS A 10 -16.12 17.07 28.75
CA HIS A 10 -17.43 17.71 28.94
C HIS A 10 -17.51 18.56 30.21
N LYS A 11 -16.99 18.08 31.36
CA LYS A 11 -17.01 18.86 32.62
C LYS A 11 -16.07 20.07 32.56
N SER A 12 -14.95 19.96 31.85
CA SER A 12 -13.97 21.04 31.74
C SER A 12 -14.47 22.17 30.81
N CYS A 13 -15.16 21.87 29.69
CA CYS A 13 -15.78 22.92 28.85
C CYS A 13 -17.01 23.58 29.49
N LEU A 14 -17.79 22.85 30.30
CA LEU A 14 -18.92 23.43 31.04
C LEU A 14 -18.47 24.43 32.13
N ILE A 15 -17.35 24.16 32.81
CA ILE A 15 -16.79 25.07 33.82
C ILE A 15 -16.21 26.34 33.17
N ALA A 16 -15.58 26.22 32.00
CA ALA A 16 -15.01 27.36 31.28
C ALA A 16 -16.08 28.33 30.71
N MET A 17 -17.24 27.82 30.28
CA MET A 17 -18.35 28.67 29.81
C MET A 17 -19.04 29.46 30.93
N LEU A 18 -18.98 28.98 32.17
CA LEU A 18 -19.62 29.65 33.33
C LEU A 18 -18.80 30.82 33.89
N LEU A 19 -17.50 30.92 33.56
CA LEU A 19 -16.60 31.92 34.14
C LEU A 19 -16.32 33.13 33.23
N SER A 20 -16.62 33.05 31.92
CA SER A 20 -16.38 34.16 30.98
C SER A 20 -17.17 33.98 29.67
N PRO A 21 -18.38 34.55 29.56
CA PRO A 21 -19.29 34.31 28.42
C PRO A 21 -18.88 35.02 27.11
N GLY A 22 -17.67 35.57 27.01
CA GLY A 22 -17.27 36.48 25.94
C GLY A 22 -16.38 35.91 24.83
N LEU A 23 -15.62 34.81 25.04
CA LEU A 23 -14.52 34.46 24.11
C LEU A 23 -14.20 32.96 23.95
N ALA A 24 -15.00 32.03 24.48
CA ALA A 24 -14.70 30.60 24.35
C ALA A 24 -15.59 29.92 23.30
N THR A 25 -15.19 29.93 22.03
CA THR A 25 -15.67 28.94 21.05
C THR A 25 -14.99 27.60 21.35
N CYS A 26 -15.63 26.77 22.19
CA CYS A 26 -15.22 25.36 22.37
C CYS A 26 -15.62 24.61 21.08
N GLN A 27 -14.72 24.56 20.09
CA GLN A 27 -14.90 23.70 18.91
C GLN A 27 -14.78 22.24 19.37
N ILE A 28 -15.86 21.48 19.20
CA ILE A 28 -15.84 20.03 19.38
C ILE A 28 -15.01 19.48 18.22
N VAL A 29 -13.85 18.89 18.51
CA VAL A 29 -13.13 18.09 17.50
C VAL A 29 -14.03 16.89 17.16
N SER A 30 -14.73 16.96 16.03
CA SER A 30 -15.52 15.86 15.52
C SER A 30 -14.58 14.71 15.14
N GLY A 31 -14.89 13.48 15.55
CA GLY A 31 -14.14 12.30 15.10
C GLY A 31 -14.21 12.11 13.58
N VAL A 32 -13.36 11.23 13.05
CA VAL A 32 -13.33 10.92 11.60
C VAL A 32 -14.72 10.49 11.14
N PRO A 33 -15.31 11.14 10.11
CA PRO A 33 -16.62 10.77 9.60
C PRO A 33 -16.64 9.30 9.16
N PRO A 34 -17.71 8.53 9.46
CA PRO A 34 -17.80 7.14 9.02
C PRO A 34 -17.68 6.97 7.50
N ASP A 35 -18.13 7.96 6.73
CA ASP A 35 -18.08 8.01 5.26
C ASP A 35 -16.78 8.62 4.70
N TYR A 36 -15.72 8.76 5.49
CA TYR A 36 -14.44 9.40 5.10
C TYR A 36 -13.83 8.84 3.80
N PHE A 37 -13.99 7.53 3.55
CA PHE A 37 -13.51 6.85 2.36
C PHE A 37 -14.48 6.86 1.18
N CYS A 38 -15.70 7.38 1.34
CA CYS A 38 -16.67 7.42 0.26
C CYS A 38 -16.15 8.27 -0.91
N ALA A 39 -16.09 7.70 -2.11
CA ALA A 39 -15.61 8.37 -3.33
C ALA A 39 -14.22 8.99 -3.19
N ARG A 40 -13.43 8.56 -2.20
CA ARG A 40 -12.10 9.11 -1.96
C ARG A 40 -11.11 8.40 -2.86
N TYR A 41 -10.36 9.13 -3.66
CA TYR A 41 -9.32 8.56 -4.51
C TYR A 41 -8.04 9.39 -4.47
N GLY A 42 -6.94 8.78 -4.92
CA GLY A 42 -5.62 9.42 -4.91
C GLY A 42 -5.05 9.60 -3.49
N HIS A 43 -5.64 8.99 -2.46
CA HIS A 43 -5.00 8.88 -1.15
C HIS A 43 -3.94 7.78 -1.17
N THR A 44 -3.07 7.82 -0.18
CA THR A 44 -2.01 6.83 0.01
C THR A 44 -2.09 6.23 1.41
N ALA A 45 -1.59 5.01 1.57
CA ALA A 45 -1.67 4.31 2.84
C ALA A 45 -0.43 3.47 3.13
N THR A 46 -0.14 3.31 4.42
CA THR A 46 0.91 2.42 4.92
C THR A 46 0.45 1.77 6.22
N ARG A 47 0.98 0.58 6.50
CA ARG A 47 0.59 -0.22 7.68
C ARG A 47 1.74 -0.33 8.67
N ARG A 48 1.45 -0.07 9.95
CA ARG A 48 2.34 -0.39 11.08
C ARG A 48 1.59 -1.21 12.11
N GLY A 49 2.00 -2.46 12.33
CA GLY A 49 1.35 -3.35 13.30
C GLY A 49 -0.16 -3.45 13.07
N ASP A 50 -0.94 -3.13 14.10
CA ASP A 50 -2.40 -3.15 14.07
C ASP A 50 -3.01 -1.80 13.65
N SER A 51 -2.33 -1.05 12.78
CA SER A 51 -2.83 0.25 12.32
C SER A 51 -2.49 0.48 10.86
N VAL A 52 -3.45 1.02 10.12
CA VAL A 52 -3.25 1.54 8.77
C VAL A 52 -3.37 3.06 8.84
N PHE A 53 -2.35 3.74 8.38
CA PHE A 53 -2.33 5.19 8.24
C PHE A 53 -2.70 5.54 6.81
N VAL A 54 -3.56 6.52 6.64
CA VAL A 54 -4.02 7.02 5.34
C VAL A 54 -3.82 8.52 5.31
N TYR A 55 -3.30 9.02 4.19
CA TYR A 55 -3.08 10.44 4.00
C TYR A 55 -3.52 10.88 2.60
N GLY A 56 -4.09 12.09 2.55
CA GLY A 56 -4.39 12.79 1.30
C GLY A 56 -5.62 12.28 0.55
N GLY A 57 -5.58 12.47 -0.76
CA GLY A 57 -6.66 12.15 -1.68
C GLY A 57 -7.78 13.17 -1.68
N GLN A 58 -8.69 13.02 -2.63
CA GLN A 58 -9.82 13.92 -2.86
C GLN A 58 -11.14 13.15 -2.88
N ARG A 59 -12.23 13.85 -2.55
CA ARG A 59 -13.60 13.30 -2.47
C ARG A 59 -14.53 14.10 -3.39
N GLU A 60 -15.32 13.41 -4.21
CA GLU A 60 -16.40 14.03 -5.00
C GLU A 60 -17.76 13.89 -4.26
N PRO A 61 -18.71 14.86 -4.37
CA PRO A 61 -18.62 16.19 -4.98
C PRO A 61 -18.19 17.30 -4.00
N LEU A 62 -17.84 16.95 -2.75
CA LEU A 62 -17.53 17.92 -1.70
C LEU A 62 -16.02 18.16 -1.62
N ALA A 63 -15.63 19.36 -2.07
CA ALA A 63 -14.26 19.87 -2.15
C ALA A 63 -13.55 20.10 -0.80
N PHE A 64 -14.08 19.64 0.34
CA PHE A 64 -13.44 19.89 1.63
C PHE A 64 -13.60 18.72 2.61
N ASP A 65 -12.61 17.83 2.57
CA ASP A 65 -12.04 17.14 3.73
C ASP A 65 -10.56 16.98 3.40
N GLY A 66 -9.73 17.93 3.89
CA GLY A 66 -8.34 18.12 3.51
C GLY A 66 -7.43 16.89 3.67
N SER A 67 -6.15 17.05 3.36
CA SER A 67 -5.13 16.01 3.56
C SER A 67 -4.87 15.77 5.04
N LEU A 68 -5.81 15.08 5.68
CA LEU A 68 -5.73 14.68 7.07
C LEU A 68 -5.07 13.32 7.16
N LEU A 69 -4.21 13.15 8.15
CA LEU A 69 -3.66 11.85 8.48
C LEU A 69 -4.65 11.07 9.35
N VAL A 70 -5.27 10.06 8.76
CA VAL A 70 -6.22 9.18 9.44
C VAL A 70 -5.56 7.87 9.82
N ARG A 71 -5.76 7.46 11.07
CA ARG A 71 -5.43 6.12 11.56
C ARG A 71 -6.68 5.25 11.56
N VAL A 72 -6.61 4.12 10.88
CA VAL A 72 -7.57 3.02 10.94
C VAL A 72 -7.05 1.98 11.93
N ASP A 73 -7.79 1.74 13.00
CA ASP A 73 -7.42 0.80 14.07
C ASP A 73 -7.83 -0.63 13.72
N LEU A 74 -6.85 -1.53 13.68
CA LEU A 74 -7.01 -2.96 13.41
C LEU A 74 -6.70 -3.82 14.66
N SER A 75 -6.63 -3.21 15.84
CA SER A 75 -6.30 -3.91 17.09
C SER A 75 -7.40 -4.87 17.53
N ARG A 76 -8.61 -4.73 16.98
CA ARG A 76 -9.81 -5.55 17.27
C ARG A 76 -10.56 -5.92 15.98
N PRO A 77 -11.27 -7.06 15.96
CA PRO A 77 -12.21 -7.41 14.90
C PRO A 77 -13.31 -6.34 14.74
N TRP A 78 -13.81 -6.19 13.52
CA TRP A 78 -14.92 -5.28 13.20
C TRP A 78 -15.68 -5.77 11.98
N ASN A 79 -16.88 -5.23 11.76
CA ASN A 79 -17.73 -5.54 10.63
C ASN A 79 -18.08 -4.25 9.86
N ALA A 80 -17.79 -4.23 8.56
CA ALA A 80 -18.04 -3.10 7.66
C ALA A 80 -19.50 -2.66 7.62
N PHE A 81 -20.45 -3.57 7.86
CA PHE A 81 -21.88 -3.28 7.93
C PHE A 81 -22.36 -2.86 9.33
N GLU A 82 -21.51 -2.97 10.35
CA GLU A 82 -21.81 -2.62 11.74
C GLU A 82 -20.93 -1.45 12.22
N GLY A 83 -20.65 -0.49 11.33
CA GLY A 83 -19.90 0.73 11.64
C GLY A 83 -18.43 0.72 11.25
N GLY A 84 -17.88 -0.42 10.80
CA GLY A 84 -16.52 -0.51 10.29
C GLY A 84 -15.42 -0.39 11.36
N PRO A 85 -14.16 -0.16 10.95
CA PRO A 85 -13.05 0.01 11.88
C PRO A 85 -13.18 1.33 12.66
N PRO A 86 -12.71 1.40 13.92
CA PRO A 86 -12.48 2.66 14.59
C PRO A 86 -11.45 3.51 13.83
N MET A 87 -11.70 4.81 13.72
CA MET A 87 -10.83 5.76 13.04
C MET A 87 -10.58 6.99 13.89
N SER A 88 -9.37 7.54 13.82
CA SER A 88 -8.98 8.78 14.49
C SER A 88 -8.06 9.62 13.61
N PHE A 89 -8.16 10.94 13.73
CA PHE A 89 -7.12 11.83 13.21
C PHE A 89 -5.83 11.65 14.03
N VAL A 90 -4.69 11.71 13.35
CA VAL A 90 -3.36 11.62 13.96
C VAL A 90 -2.73 13.00 14.11
N ASP A 91 -3.04 13.91 13.20
CA ASP A 91 -2.67 15.31 13.30
C ASP A 91 -3.67 16.07 14.18
N ASN A 92 -3.14 16.95 15.04
CA ASN A 92 -3.95 17.92 15.77
C ASN A 92 -4.29 19.05 14.81
N ASN A 93 -5.38 18.90 14.06
CA ASN A 93 -5.74 19.87 13.06
C ASN A 93 -6.47 21.07 13.70
N GLU A 94 -5.72 22.08 14.13
CA GLU A 94 -6.16 23.41 13.73
C GLU A 94 -5.95 23.50 12.22
N MET A 95 -6.77 24.32 11.57
CA MET A 95 -6.85 24.59 10.13
C MET A 95 -5.56 25.24 9.58
N SER A 96 -4.41 24.68 9.93
CA SER A 96 -3.08 25.06 9.52
C SER A 96 -2.96 24.77 8.04
N THR A 97 -2.57 25.79 7.29
CA THR A 97 -2.17 25.71 5.87
C THR A 97 -0.95 24.81 5.63
N ASP A 98 -0.43 24.18 6.69
CA ASP A 98 0.73 23.27 6.73
C ASP A 98 0.36 22.01 7.54
N PRO A 99 0.40 20.79 6.94
CA PRO A 99 0.92 20.42 5.63
C PRO A 99 0.07 21.03 4.50
N PRO A 100 0.59 21.22 3.27
CA PRO A 100 -0.20 21.85 2.22
C PRO A 100 -1.53 21.12 2.13
N SER A 101 -2.58 21.89 2.39
CA SER A 101 -3.93 21.41 2.26
C SER A 101 -4.03 20.82 0.85
N LEU A 102 -4.31 19.52 0.75
CA LEU A 102 -4.84 18.86 -0.45
C LEU A 102 -3.78 18.18 -1.35
N VAL A 103 -2.87 17.41 -0.74
CA VAL A 103 -2.00 16.42 -1.39
C VAL A 103 -2.81 15.21 -1.87
N GLN A 104 -2.65 14.87 -3.14
CA GLN A 104 -3.11 13.63 -3.75
C GLN A 104 -1.96 12.94 -4.49
N GLU A 105 -2.03 11.62 -4.60
CA GLU A 105 -1.12 10.78 -5.38
C GLU A 105 0.34 10.84 -4.92
N GLY A 106 0.53 10.99 -3.61
CA GLY A 106 1.82 10.90 -2.94
C GLY A 106 2.15 9.49 -2.43
N GLY A 107 3.34 9.32 -1.87
CA GLY A 107 3.74 8.14 -1.11
C GLY A 107 3.72 8.41 0.39
N LEU A 108 3.21 7.45 1.17
CA LEU A 108 3.21 7.46 2.64
C LEU A 108 4.10 6.32 3.14
N PHE A 109 5.08 6.66 3.99
CA PHE A 109 6.12 5.74 4.44
C PHE A 109 6.28 5.80 5.95
N LEU A 110 6.86 4.75 6.52
CA LEU A 110 7.10 4.63 7.97
C LEU A 110 8.58 4.68 8.30
N GLY A 111 8.97 5.55 9.23
CA GLY A 111 10.25 5.52 9.91
C GLY A 111 10.34 4.42 10.96
N ASN A 112 11.56 4.13 11.42
CA ASN A 112 11.82 3.11 12.44
C ASN A 112 11.13 3.45 13.78
N ASP A 113 11.16 4.72 14.18
CA ASP A 113 10.66 5.17 15.47
C ASP A 113 9.14 5.44 15.47
N GLY A 114 8.48 5.20 14.34
CA GLY A 114 7.06 5.47 14.18
C GLY A 114 6.72 6.81 13.57
N ASP A 115 7.74 7.52 13.11
CA ASP A 115 7.59 8.69 12.27
C ASP A 115 6.90 8.28 10.96
N ILE A 116 6.08 9.18 10.45
CA ILE A 116 5.36 9.00 9.21
C ILE A 116 5.92 10.02 8.23
N PHE A 117 6.32 9.55 7.06
CA PHE A 117 6.90 10.36 6.01
C PHE A 117 5.95 10.43 4.81
N VAL A 118 5.83 11.60 4.19
CA VAL A 118 5.07 11.82 2.95
C VAL A 118 5.97 12.48 1.91
N TYR A 119 6.07 11.86 0.74
CA TYR A 119 6.81 12.39 -0.39
C TYR A 119 5.99 12.32 -1.69
N GLY A 120 6.18 13.28 -2.58
CA GLY A 120 5.45 13.34 -3.85
C GLY A 120 4.00 13.80 -3.71
N GLY A 121 3.24 13.64 -4.78
CA GLY A 121 1.87 14.09 -4.89
C GLY A 121 1.72 15.55 -5.29
N GLY A 122 0.54 15.88 -5.80
CA GLY A 122 0.19 17.22 -6.27
C GLY A 122 -0.99 17.80 -5.52
N ALA A 123 -1.31 19.05 -5.81
CA ALA A 123 -2.50 19.70 -5.28
C ALA A 123 -3.76 19.06 -5.89
N ALA A 124 -4.80 18.88 -5.09
CA ALA A 124 -6.13 18.53 -5.59
C ALA A 124 -6.67 19.68 -6.45
N ASN A 125 -7.26 19.35 -7.61
CA ASN A 125 -7.84 20.35 -8.50
C ASN A 125 -9.21 20.78 -7.98
N PHE A 126 -9.39 22.09 -7.75
CA PHE A 126 -10.66 22.65 -7.28
C PHE A 126 -11.37 23.42 -8.38
N THR A 127 -12.66 23.15 -8.54
CA THR A 127 -13.63 24.07 -9.17
C THR A 127 -14.52 24.68 -8.09
N LEU A 128 -13.91 25.43 -7.16
CA LEU A 128 -14.67 26.18 -6.17
C LEU A 128 -14.84 27.64 -6.61
N ASN A 129 -16.09 28.02 -6.86
CA ASN A 129 -16.51 29.40 -7.07
C ASN A 129 -16.60 30.12 -5.70
N THR A 130 -15.48 30.21 -4.97
CA THR A 130 -15.43 30.78 -3.62
C THR A 130 -14.28 31.76 -3.44
N SER A 131 -14.52 32.83 -2.67
CA SER A 131 -13.60 33.94 -2.35
C SER A 131 -12.44 33.57 -1.39
N SER A 132 -12.15 32.28 -1.20
CA SER A 132 -11.04 31.79 -0.36
C SER A 132 -9.74 31.74 -1.19
N PRO A 133 -8.55 32.00 -0.61
CA PRO A 133 -7.29 31.83 -1.33
C PRO A 133 -7.23 30.41 -1.91
N GLN A 134 -7.06 30.34 -3.23
CA GLN A 134 -6.86 29.08 -3.94
C GLN A 134 -5.58 28.43 -3.39
N PRO A 135 -5.58 27.13 -3.06
CA PRO A 135 -4.36 26.45 -2.67
C PRO A 135 -3.31 26.60 -3.78
N LYS A 136 -2.02 26.63 -3.41
CA LYS A 136 -0.92 26.65 -4.38
C LYS A 136 -1.17 25.53 -5.41
N SER A 137 -0.97 25.83 -6.70
CA SER A 137 -1.15 24.85 -7.78
C SER A 137 -0.13 23.70 -7.76
N PHE A 138 0.86 23.76 -6.86
CA PHE A 138 1.92 22.78 -6.73
C PHE A 138 2.29 22.52 -5.26
N VAL A 139 2.81 21.31 -5.04
CA VAL A 139 3.38 20.86 -3.78
C VAL A 139 4.90 20.95 -3.88
N ASP A 140 5.54 21.59 -2.90
CA ASP A 140 7.00 21.71 -2.84
C ASP A 140 7.67 20.32 -2.81
N ASN A 141 8.88 20.19 -3.37
CA ASN A 141 9.61 18.91 -3.45
C ASN A 141 10.30 18.50 -2.13
N ASN A 142 9.62 18.72 -1.00
CA ASN A 142 10.13 18.42 0.33
C ASN A 142 9.66 17.06 0.82
N LEU A 143 10.50 16.41 1.62
CA LEU A 143 10.04 15.32 2.48
C LEU A 143 9.24 15.93 3.63
N ARG A 144 8.00 15.49 3.79
CA ARG A 144 7.16 15.86 4.93
C ARG A 144 7.22 14.75 5.95
N SER A 145 7.29 15.09 7.22
CA SER A 145 7.24 14.11 8.30
C SER A 145 6.36 14.55 9.45
N ILE A 146 5.80 13.58 10.17
CA ILE A 146 5.15 13.80 11.46
C ILE A 146 5.68 12.77 12.43
N THR A 147 6.13 13.24 13.58
CA THR A 147 6.67 12.39 14.64
C THR A 147 5.62 12.15 15.72
N GLN A 148 5.74 11.03 16.43
CA GLN A 148 4.80 10.70 17.50
C GLN A 148 4.86 11.67 18.69
N ARG A 149 5.93 12.46 18.82
CA ARG A 149 6.13 13.38 19.94
C ARG A 149 5.55 14.77 19.68
N ASN A 150 5.62 15.25 18.45
CA ASN A 150 5.22 16.62 18.13
C ASN A 150 3.79 16.71 17.58
N GLU A 151 3.21 15.60 17.07
CA GLU A 151 1.86 15.56 16.45
C GLU A 151 1.62 16.68 15.41
N SER A 152 2.71 17.25 14.89
CA SER A 152 2.77 18.37 13.97
C SER A 152 3.70 18.06 12.82
N TRP A 153 3.41 18.61 11.65
CA TRP A 153 4.18 18.37 10.45
C TRP A 153 5.51 19.12 10.46
N SER A 154 6.53 18.47 9.91
CA SER A 154 7.88 18.97 9.69
C SER A 154 8.25 18.80 8.22
N TYR A 155 9.15 19.66 7.73
CA TYR A 155 9.58 19.67 6.35
C TYR A 155 11.09 19.58 6.26
N LEU A 156 11.57 18.71 5.38
CA LEU A 156 12.97 18.57 5.07
C LEU A 156 13.19 18.77 3.57
N ASP A 157 14.01 19.76 3.23
CA ASP A 157 14.54 19.92 1.88
C ASP A 157 15.55 18.78 1.62
N LEU A 158 15.26 17.99 0.59
CA LEU A 158 16.05 16.84 0.19
C LEU A 158 17.20 17.20 -0.77
N GLY A 159 17.34 18.48 -1.16
CA GLY A 159 18.36 18.93 -2.11
C GLY A 159 18.16 18.38 -3.52
N LEU A 160 16.92 18.05 -3.90
CA LEU A 160 16.58 17.51 -5.21
C LEU A 160 16.47 18.64 -6.25
N GLU A 161 16.87 18.36 -7.50
CA GLU A 161 16.91 19.37 -8.57
C GLU A 161 15.54 19.97 -8.92
N ALA A 162 14.47 19.16 -8.83
CA ALA A 162 13.13 19.62 -9.15
C ALA A 162 12.56 20.44 -7.98
N THR A 163 11.99 21.61 -8.28
CA THR A 163 11.35 22.46 -7.26
C THR A 163 9.97 21.96 -6.84
N HIS A 164 9.32 21.14 -7.67
CA HIS A 164 7.99 20.59 -7.43
C HIS A 164 8.03 19.08 -7.23
N SER A 165 7.21 18.59 -6.30
CA SER A 165 7.01 17.17 -6.08
C SER A 165 6.41 16.49 -7.33
N PRO A 166 6.91 15.30 -7.74
CA PRO A 166 6.24 14.52 -8.76
C PRO A 166 4.90 13.98 -8.25
N GLN A 167 3.88 13.90 -9.09
CA GLN A 167 2.53 13.38 -8.78
C GLN A 167 2.15 12.23 -9.73
N LEU A 168 1.09 11.46 -9.42
CA LEU A 168 0.67 10.28 -10.18
C LEU A 168 1.75 9.18 -10.31
N GLY A 169 2.77 9.23 -9.45
CA GLY A 169 3.83 8.23 -9.41
C GLY A 169 3.41 6.99 -8.62
N ALA A 170 4.19 5.93 -8.74
CA ALA A 170 3.98 4.71 -7.96
C ALA A 170 4.93 4.70 -6.75
N SER A 171 4.45 4.32 -5.56
CA SER A 171 5.29 4.29 -4.35
C SER A 171 5.32 2.92 -3.68
N ALA A 172 6.45 2.61 -3.05
CA ALA A 172 6.64 1.39 -2.27
C ALA A 172 7.64 1.63 -1.13
N GLN A 173 7.52 0.85 -0.06
CA GLN A 173 8.47 0.85 1.05
C GLN A 173 9.15 -0.51 1.20
N ALA A 174 10.47 -0.51 1.27
CA ALA A 174 11.29 -1.64 1.68
C ALA A 174 11.73 -1.42 3.14
N GLY A 175 10.82 -1.75 4.07
CA GLY A 175 10.94 -1.38 5.48
C GLY A 175 12.17 -2.00 6.18
N GLU A 176 12.50 -3.25 5.87
CA GLU A 176 13.67 -3.94 6.46
C GLU A 176 15.01 -3.26 6.06
N GLN A 177 15.00 -2.58 4.93
CA GLN A 177 16.12 -1.88 4.32
C GLN A 177 16.15 -0.40 4.77
N GLY A 178 15.06 0.11 5.36
CA GLY A 178 14.92 1.54 5.67
C GLY A 178 14.77 2.42 4.44
N LEU A 179 14.35 1.84 3.31
CA LEU A 179 14.23 2.54 2.03
C LEU A 179 12.78 2.73 1.63
N ALA A 180 12.50 3.86 1.00
CA ALA A 180 11.25 4.14 0.31
C ALA A 180 11.53 4.59 -1.13
N PHE A 181 10.57 4.35 -2.00
CA PHE A 181 10.68 4.59 -3.43
C PHE A 181 9.47 5.36 -3.92
N TYR A 182 9.72 6.39 -4.71
CA TYR A 182 8.70 7.08 -5.49
C TYR A 182 9.10 7.05 -6.96
N PHE A 183 8.38 6.29 -7.75
CA PHE A 183 8.71 5.96 -9.13
C PHE A 183 7.89 6.80 -10.10
N ASN A 184 8.59 7.53 -10.98
CA ASN A 184 8.01 8.29 -12.08
C ASN A 184 6.94 9.32 -11.64
N GLY A 185 5.87 9.47 -12.42
CA GLY A 185 4.89 10.53 -12.28
C GLY A 185 5.11 11.67 -13.28
N ILE A 186 4.44 12.78 -12.99
CA ILE A 186 4.54 14.04 -13.74
C ILE A 186 4.96 15.16 -12.80
N ILE A 187 5.66 16.14 -13.34
CA ILE A 187 6.04 17.38 -12.65
C ILE A 187 5.49 18.56 -13.44
N GLY A 188 5.11 19.62 -12.71
CA GLY A 188 4.64 20.88 -13.29
C GLY A 188 3.23 21.23 -12.81
N ASP A 189 2.62 22.22 -13.47
CA ASP A 189 1.32 22.80 -13.07
C ASP A 189 0.20 22.41 -14.04
N GLU A 190 -0.95 23.10 -13.99
CA GLU A 190 -2.07 22.82 -14.89
C GLU A 190 -1.79 23.20 -16.35
N VAL A 191 -0.80 24.07 -16.59
CA VAL A 191 -0.48 24.62 -17.92
C VAL A 191 0.68 23.85 -18.56
N SER A 192 1.63 23.39 -17.76
CA SER A 192 2.83 22.68 -18.21
C SER A 192 3.06 21.43 -17.36
N ARG A 193 2.69 20.27 -17.88
CA ARG A 193 2.91 18.95 -17.26
C ARG A 193 3.95 18.18 -18.05
N GLU A 194 5.07 17.86 -17.41
CA GLU A 194 6.15 17.10 -18.02
C GLU A 194 6.28 15.72 -17.36
N PRO A 195 6.61 14.67 -18.13
CA PRO A 195 6.96 13.38 -17.54
C PRO A 195 8.19 13.51 -16.64
N HIS A 196 8.19 12.78 -15.52
CA HIS A 196 9.34 12.70 -14.62
C HIS A 196 10.02 11.32 -14.71
N PRO A 197 10.90 11.06 -15.71
CA PRO A 197 11.52 9.76 -15.98
C PRO A 197 12.63 9.38 -14.97
N ARG A 198 12.34 9.53 -13.68
CA ARG A 198 13.24 9.24 -12.57
C ARG A 198 12.48 8.55 -11.44
N MET A 199 13.23 7.83 -10.62
CA MET A 199 12.78 7.27 -9.35
C MET A 199 13.52 7.96 -8.22
N ILE A 200 12.79 8.41 -7.21
CA ILE A 200 13.34 8.98 -6.00
C ILE A 200 13.54 7.84 -5.01
N VAL A 201 14.79 7.63 -4.60
CA VAL A 201 15.14 6.68 -3.54
C VAL A 201 15.35 7.47 -2.26
N LEU A 202 14.51 7.20 -1.27
CA LEU A 202 14.53 7.81 0.05
C LEU A 202 15.18 6.83 1.03
N ASP A 203 16.23 7.28 1.71
CA ASP A 203 16.74 6.65 2.92
C ASP A 203 16.02 7.27 4.11
N LEU A 204 15.11 6.51 4.72
CA LEU A 204 14.28 6.97 5.83
C LEU A 204 15.01 6.94 7.18
N ARG A 205 16.22 6.37 7.24
CA ARG A 205 17.04 6.33 8.45
C ARG A 205 17.95 7.55 8.52
N GLU A 206 18.49 7.92 7.37
CA GLU A 206 19.39 9.05 7.20
C GLU A 206 18.67 10.33 6.74
N GLU A 207 17.38 10.22 6.42
CA GLU A 207 16.54 11.29 5.86
C GLU A 207 17.15 11.95 4.62
N LYS A 208 17.69 11.12 3.72
CA LYS A 208 18.33 11.55 2.47
C LYS A 208 17.57 11.02 1.27
N ALA A 209 17.67 11.74 0.16
CA ALA A 209 17.14 11.29 -1.11
C ALA A 209 18.19 11.31 -2.20
N ARG A 210 17.97 10.50 -3.24
CA ARG A 210 18.68 10.63 -4.50
C ARG A 210 17.79 10.29 -5.67
N ASN A 211 18.07 10.93 -6.80
CA ASN A 211 17.45 10.62 -8.07
C ASN A 211 18.13 9.42 -8.73
N VAL A 212 17.32 8.51 -9.23
CA VAL A 212 17.74 7.35 -10.01
C VAL A 212 17.07 7.39 -11.37
N SER A 213 17.83 7.16 -12.43
CA SER A 213 17.34 7.10 -13.81
C SER A 213 16.43 5.89 -14.01
N THR A 214 15.31 6.08 -14.72
CA THR A 214 14.44 4.97 -15.16
C THR A 214 14.60 4.64 -16.64
N ALA A 215 15.74 5.02 -17.24
CA ALA A 215 16.01 4.84 -18.68
C ALA A 215 15.98 3.38 -19.17
N ALA A 216 16.17 2.42 -18.25
CA ALA A 216 16.00 0.99 -18.55
C ALA A 216 14.54 0.59 -18.88
N ILE A 217 13.57 1.44 -18.53
CA ILE A 217 12.14 1.28 -18.87
C ILE A 217 11.79 2.22 -20.02
N SER A 218 12.02 3.52 -19.85
CA SER A 218 11.95 4.53 -20.90
C SER A 218 12.89 5.70 -20.56
N PRO A 219 13.70 6.20 -21.51
CA PRO A 219 14.63 7.30 -21.25
C PRO A 219 13.94 8.66 -21.10
N THR A 220 12.74 8.82 -21.65
CA THR A 220 12.05 10.13 -21.74
C THR A 220 10.64 10.10 -21.17
N ASP A 221 9.99 8.95 -21.17
CA ASP A 221 8.57 8.85 -20.80
C ASP A 221 8.42 8.42 -19.35
N ALA A 222 7.29 8.79 -18.77
CA ALA A 222 6.97 8.44 -17.40
C ALA A 222 5.78 7.49 -17.29
N ARG A 223 5.84 6.59 -16.32
CA ARG A 223 4.69 5.80 -15.90
C ARG A 223 3.84 6.61 -14.91
N VAL A 224 2.53 6.67 -15.15
CA VAL A 224 1.57 7.37 -14.26
C VAL A 224 0.46 6.44 -13.80
N GLY A 225 -0.05 6.60 -12.57
CA GLY A 225 -1.13 5.76 -12.02
C GLY A 225 -0.78 4.27 -11.95
N ALA A 226 0.50 3.92 -11.91
CA ALA A 226 0.94 2.54 -11.72
C ALA A 226 0.96 2.16 -10.24
N THR A 227 1.07 0.86 -9.96
CA THR A 227 1.38 0.37 -8.61
C THR A 227 2.79 -0.21 -8.56
N LEU A 228 3.47 0.01 -7.44
CA LEU A 228 4.80 -0.52 -7.16
C LEU A 228 4.69 -1.39 -5.92
N GLN A 229 5.08 -2.66 -6.03
CA GLN A 229 4.99 -3.63 -4.93
C GLN A 229 6.38 -4.03 -4.50
N TYR A 230 6.67 -3.88 -3.21
CA TYR A 230 7.88 -4.44 -2.62
C TYR A 230 7.68 -5.92 -2.32
N ILE A 231 8.62 -6.76 -2.78
CA ILE A 231 8.63 -8.20 -2.55
C ILE A 231 9.90 -8.55 -1.77
N PRO A 232 9.81 -8.80 -0.45
CA PRO A 232 10.95 -9.23 0.36
C PRO A 232 11.36 -10.67 -0.01
N GLY A 233 12.58 -11.06 0.36
CA GLY A 233 13.08 -12.42 0.15
C GLY A 233 13.52 -12.75 -1.29
N VAL A 234 13.30 -11.85 -2.25
CA VAL A 234 13.83 -11.99 -3.62
C VAL A 234 15.15 -11.25 -3.77
N GLY A 235 16.21 -11.95 -4.20
CA GLY A 235 17.56 -11.38 -4.19
C GLY A 235 18.06 -11.04 -2.77
N LYS A 236 19.04 -10.13 -2.66
CA LYS A 236 19.67 -9.80 -1.36
C LYS A 236 18.88 -8.79 -0.51
N LYS A 237 18.18 -7.84 -1.16
CA LYS A 237 17.44 -6.76 -0.48
C LYS A 237 15.94 -6.73 -0.83
N GLY A 238 15.44 -7.75 -1.50
CA GLY A 238 14.10 -7.73 -2.10
C GLY A 238 14.10 -7.10 -3.49
N VAL A 239 12.93 -7.11 -4.12
CA VAL A 239 12.71 -6.48 -5.44
C VAL A 239 11.51 -5.54 -5.40
N LEU A 240 11.48 -4.58 -6.32
CA LEU A 240 10.27 -3.81 -6.63
C LEU A 240 9.62 -4.36 -7.90
N VAL A 241 8.30 -4.50 -7.90
CA VAL A 241 7.52 -4.98 -9.05
C VAL A 241 6.57 -3.88 -9.48
N LEU A 242 6.78 -3.35 -10.68
CA LEU A 242 5.96 -2.30 -11.28
C LEU A 242 4.84 -2.93 -12.13
N VAL A 243 3.59 -2.56 -11.84
CA VAL A 243 2.40 -3.12 -12.49
C VAL A 243 1.48 -2.02 -13.00
N GLY A 244 1.07 -2.14 -14.26
CA GLY A 244 0.08 -1.28 -14.90
C GLY A 244 0.52 0.17 -15.07
N GLY A 245 -0.46 1.06 -15.11
CA GLY A 245 -0.27 2.49 -15.30
C GLY A 245 -0.36 2.93 -16.75
N GLY A 246 -0.47 4.23 -16.92
CA GLY A 246 -0.36 4.94 -18.17
C GLY A 246 1.07 5.30 -18.53
N VAL A 247 1.29 5.70 -19.78
CA VAL A 247 2.55 6.25 -20.28
C VAL A 247 2.31 7.70 -20.66
N ARG A 248 2.93 8.62 -19.91
CA ARG A 248 3.02 10.04 -20.25
C ARG A 248 4.26 10.29 -21.07
N GLN A 249 4.08 10.69 -22.32
CA GLN A 249 5.17 11.02 -23.22
C GLN A 249 5.57 12.48 -23.07
N ARG A 250 6.78 12.82 -23.52
CA ARG A 250 7.24 14.21 -23.56
C ARG A 250 6.48 15.05 -24.59
N SER A 251 6.00 14.43 -25.66
CA SER A 251 5.22 15.07 -26.73
C SER A 251 3.74 15.25 -26.39
N ASP A 252 3.26 14.66 -25.30
CA ASP A 252 1.86 14.78 -24.87
C ASP A 252 1.58 16.23 -24.42
N ASP A 253 0.52 16.82 -24.95
CA ASP A 253 0.09 18.19 -24.62
C ASP A 253 -0.72 18.27 -23.31
N ALA A 254 -1.13 19.48 -22.93
CA ALA A 254 -1.92 19.72 -21.73
C ALA A 254 -3.32 19.08 -21.75
N ASN A 255 -3.87 18.76 -22.94
CA ASN A 255 -5.19 18.13 -23.09
C ASN A 255 -5.14 16.60 -23.03
N THR A 256 -3.94 16.02 -23.06
CA THR A 256 -3.76 14.58 -22.92
C THR A 256 -4.28 14.14 -21.55
N HIS A 257 -5.06 13.05 -21.54
CA HIS A 257 -5.62 12.45 -20.33
C HIS A 257 -4.52 12.30 -19.25
N GLU A 258 -4.84 12.50 -17.97
CA GLU A 258 -3.86 12.49 -16.87
C GLU A 258 -3.09 11.15 -16.74
N LEU A 259 -3.72 10.07 -17.18
CA LEU A 259 -3.11 8.74 -17.32
C LEU A 259 -2.31 8.56 -18.62
N GLY A 260 -1.98 9.64 -19.34
CA GLY A 260 -1.29 9.60 -20.63
C GLY A 260 -2.13 9.06 -21.80
N GLY A 261 -1.50 9.05 -22.99
CA GLY A 261 -2.14 8.64 -24.23
C GLY A 261 -2.21 7.12 -24.45
N THR A 262 -1.42 6.32 -23.72
CA THR A 262 -1.35 4.85 -23.88
C THR A 262 -1.20 4.16 -22.54
N MET A 263 -1.89 3.03 -22.36
CA MET A 263 -1.75 2.19 -21.16
C MET A 263 -0.58 1.21 -21.30
N ALA A 264 0.19 1.04 -20.23
CA ALA A 264 1.23 0.02 -20.15
C ALA A 264 0.59 -1.38 -20.19
N PRO A 265 1.12 -2.30 -21.01
CA PRO A 265 0.54 -3.62 -21.11
C PRO A 265 0.84 -4.44 -19.84
N LEU A 266 -0.15 -5.19 -19.36
CA LEU A 266 0.01 -6.07 -18.19
C LEU A 266 0.63 -7.43 -18.53
N ASN A 267 0.97 -7.67 -19.80
CA ASN A 267 1.67 -8.88 -20.22
C ASN A 267 3.20 -8.77 -20.12
N THR A 268 3.72 -7.63 -19.66
CA THR A 268 5.13 -7.39 -19.39
C THR A 268 5.28 -6.74 -18.02
N ILE A 269 6.00 -7.40 -17.12
CA ILE A 269 6.23 -6.95 -15.75
C ILE A 269 7.67 -6.47 -15.62
N HIS A 270 7.85 -5.33 -14.96
CA HIS A 270 9.18 -4.78 -14.69
C HIS A 270 9.57 -5.03 -13.24
N VAL A 271 10.78 -5.54 -13.03
CA VAL A 271 11.30 -5.92 -11.72
C VAL A 271 12.64 -5.23 -11.47
N LEU A 272 12.76 -4.46 -10.39
CA LEU A 272 14.02 -3.86 -9.96
C LEU A 272 14.68 -4.71 -8.88
N ASP A 273 15.95 -5.07 -9.05
CA ASP A 273 16.78 -5.56 -7.94
C ASP A 273 17.19 -4.41 -7.03
N ILE A 274 16.67 -4.36 -5.80
CA ILE A 274 17.00 -3.29 -4.85
C ILE A 274 18.47 -3.32 -4.45
N ALA A 275 19.13 -4.49 -4.42
CA ALA A 275 20.54 -4.56 -4.04
C ALA A 275 21.44 -3.88 -5.07
N SER A 276 21.07 -3.93 -6.35
CA SER A 276 21.82 -3.27 -7.42
C SER A 276 21.84 -1.74 -7.34
N LEU A 277 20.96 -1.14 -6.54
CA LEU A 277 20.95 0.31 -6.28
C LEU A 277 22.16 0.77 -5.47
N ASP A 278 22.83 -0.12 -4.73
CA ASP A 278 24.02 0.23 -3.93
C ASP A 278 25.19 0.71 -4.79
N HIS A 279 25.20 0.36 -6.08
CA HIS A 279 26.32 0.58 -6.99
C HIS A 279 25.90 1.26 -8.31
N GLY A 280 24.83 2.05 -8.31
CA GLY A 280 24.45 2.88 -9.45
C GLY A 280 22.96 3.20 -9.53
N GLU A 281 22.43 3.10 -10.77
CA GLU A 281 21.05 3.42 -11.13
C GLU A 281 20.07 2.25 -10.91
N GLY A 282 20.55 1.10 -10.44
CA GLY A 282 19.76 -0.11 -10.28
C GLY A 282 19.51 -0.87 -11.60
N THR A 283 19.22 -2.15 -11.48
CA THR A 283 19.02 -3.08 -12.60
C THR A 283 17.55 -3.45 -12.69
N TRP A 284 16.89 -2.94 -13.72
CA TRP A 284 15.53 -3.30 -14.09
C TRP A 284 15.54 -4.48 -15.07
N TYR A 285 14.73 -5.49 -14.76
CA TYR A 285 14.45 -6.62 -15.63
C TYR A 285 13.03 -6.49 -16.18
N GLN A 286 12.82 -6.99 -17.39
CA GLN A 286 11.51 -7.14 -18.00
C GLN A 286 11.21 -8.62 -18.13
N GLN A 287 9.98 -9.02 -17.81
CA GLN A 287 9.54 -10.39 -17.93
C GLN A 287 8.14 -10.45 -18.51
N LYS A 288 7.99 -11.17 -19.61
CA LYS A 288 6.68 -11.49 -20.18
C LYS A 288 5.90 -12.40 -19.27
N THR A 289 4.60 -12.15 -19.17
CA THR A 289 3.67 -13.02 -18.46
C THR A 289 3.01 -14.01 -19.40
N ASN A 290 2.61 -15.15 -18.85
CA ASN A 290 2.01 -16.23 -19.62
C ASN A 290 0.54 -16.44 -19.28
N GLY A 291 -0.21 -17.02 -20.22
CA GLY A 291 -1.64 -17.25 -20.10
C GLY A 291 -2.49 -15.99 -20.31
N ARG A 292 -3.66 -15.95 -19.67
CA ARG A 292 -4.59 -14.82 -19.80
C ARG A 292 -4.06 -13.61 -19.05
N THR A 293 -4.07 -12.45 -19.70
CA THR A 293 -3.61 -11.19 -19.12
C THR A 293 -4.80 -10.26 -18.86
N PRO A 294 -4.83 -9.51 -17.74
CA PRO A 294 -5.82 -8.46 -17.53
C PRO A 294 -5.70 -7.37 -18.61
N ALA A 295 -6.81 -6.74 -18.98
CA ALA A 295 -6.79 -5.56 -19.85
C ALA A 295 -5.91 -4.45 -19.24
N PRO A 296 -5.11 -3.72 -20.05
CA PRO A 296 -4.28 -2.61 -19.57
C PRO A 296 -5.08 -1.55 -18.81
N ARG A 297 -4.58 -1.15 -17.64
CA ARG A 297 -5.26 -0.21 -16.72
C ARG A 297 -4.25 0.45 -15.76
N ALA A 298 -4.65 1.58 -15.19
CA ALA A 298 -3.98 2.36 -14.16
C ALA A 298 -4.90 2.53 -12.93
N ASP A 299 -4.44 3.25 -11.91
CA ASP A 299 -5.16 3.54 -10.66
C ASP A 299 -5.69 2.28 -9.96
N ILE A 300 -4.90 1.22 -10.09
CA ILE A 300 -5.11 -0.09 -9.51
C ILE A 300 -4.72 -0.03 -8.03
N CYS A 301 -5.42 -0.78 -7.18
CA CYS A 301 -4.87 -1.09 -5.87
C CYS A 301 -4.34 -2.53 -5.83
N ALA A 302 -3.18 -2.72 -5.18
CA ALA A 302 -2.55 -4.01 -5.07
C ALA A 302 -1.95 -4.27 -3.69
N ALA A 303 -1.89 -5.54 -3.32
CA ALA A 303 -1.26 -6.02 -2.11
C ALA A 303 -0.56 -7.36 -2.37
N SER A 304 0.61 -7.57 -1.77
CA SER A 304 1.41 -8.78 -1.97
C SER A 304 1.47 -9.66 -0.72
N ILE A 305 1.51 -10.99 -0.93
CA ILE A 305 1.70 -11.98 0.13
C ILE A 305 2.56 -13.14 -0.37
N ALA A 306 3.42 -13.69 0.49
CA ALA A 306 4.20 -14.88 0.18
C ALA A 306 3.38 -16.16 0.39
N SER A 307 3.69 -17.21 -0.39
CA SER A 307 3.26 -18.57 -0.10
C SER A 307 3.78 -19.02 1.28
N PRO A 308 3.10 -19.94 1.98
CA PRO A 308 3.52 -20.37 3.32
C PRO A 308 4.95 -20.95 3.41
N ASP A 309 5.48 -21.52 2.34
CA ASP A 309 6.85 -22.02 2.23
C ASP A 309 7.90 -20.93 1.87
N GLY A 310 7.46 -19.70 1.59
CA GLY A 310 8.29 -18.57 1.22
C GLY A 310 8.94 -18.66 -0.18
N THR A 311 8.54 -19.62 -1.02
CA THR A 311 9.12 -19.79 -2.38
C THR A 311 8.34 -19.04 -3.47
N GLY A 312 7.04 -18.83 -3.24
CA GLY A 312 6.15 -18.09 -4.12
C GLY A 312 5.72 -16.76 -3.53
N HIS A 313 5.46 -15.78 -4.40
CA HIS A 313 4.87 -14.51 -4.02
C HIS A 313 3.66 -14.21 -4.92
N HIS A 314 2.60 -13.68 -4.34
CA HIS A 314 1.34 -13.43 -5.02
C HIS A 314 0.95 -11.97 -4.85
N ILE A 315 0.89 -11.24 -5.96
CA ILE A 315 0.41 -9.86 -5.99
C ILE A 315 -1.06 -9.89 -6.39
N TYR A 316 -1.93 -9.55 -5.45
CA TYR A 316 -3.36 -9.39 -5.68
C TYR A 316 -3.61 -7.99 -6.22
N MET A 317 -4.19 -7.93 -7.41
CA MET A 317 -4.52 -6.73 -8.16
C MET A 317 -6.04 -6.58 -8.18
N PHE A 318 -6.56 -5.47 -7.67
CA PHE A 318 -7.98 -5.15 -7.70
C PHE A 318 -8.22 -3.85 -8.45
N ALA A 319 -9.27 -3.88 -9.27
CA ALA A 319 -9.87 -2.70 -9.86
C ALA A 319 -8.97 -1.94 -10.87
N GLY A 320 -9.13 -0.63 -10.96
CA GLY A 320 -8.39 0.27 -11.85
C GLY A 320 -9.22 0.75 -13.05
N ARG A 321 -8.65 1.62 -13.86
CA ARG A 321 -9.30 2.17 -15.06
C ARG A 321 -8.35 2.36 -16.22
N ASN A 322 -8.89 2.48 -17.42
CA ASN A 322 -8.23 3.10 -18.56
C ASN A 322 -9.04 4.34 -18.99
N GLN A 323 -8.73 4.90 -20.15
CA GLN A 323 -9.39 6.14 -20.62
C GLN A 323 -10.90 5.99 -20.86
N THR A 324 -11.42 4.76 -20.99
CA THR A 324 -12.82 4.51 -21.40
C THR A 324 -13.58 3.56 -20.48
N ASN A 325 -12.89 2.79 -19.63
CA ASN A 325 -13.48 1.76 -18.79
C ASN A 325 -12.87 1.78 -17.39
N ALA A 326 -13.69 1.46 -16.38
CA ALA A 326 -13.23 1.07 -15.05
C ALA A 326 -13.47 -0.44 -14.83
N PHE A 327 -12.72 -1.02 -13.90
CA PHE A 327 -12.72 -2.46 -13.64
C PHE A 327 -12.87 -2.74 -12.14
N ASP A 328 -13.25 -3.97 -11.79
CA ASP A 328 -13.34 -4.46 -10.40
C ASP A 328 -13.10 -5.97 -10.30
N GLU A 329 -12.41 -6.52 -11.29
CA GLU A 329 -11.90 -7.88 -11.23
C GLU A 329 -10.78 -7.97 -10.19
N VAL A 330 -10.62 -9.15 -9.57
CA VAL A 330 -9.41 -9.47 -8.80
C VAL A 330 -8.57 -10.44 -9.60
N TRP A 331 -7.31 -10.06 -9.81
CA TRP A 331 -6.30 -10.88 -10.46
C TRP A 331 -5.14 -11.14 -9.52
N VAL A 332 -4.48 -12.28 -9.69
CA VAL A 332 -3.28 -12.66 -8.94
C VAL A 332 -2.12 -12.85 -9.91
N LEU A 333 -1.05 -12.07 -9.75
CA LEU A 333 0.23 -12.33 -10.40
C LEU A 333 1.08 -13.20 -9.47
N SER A 334 1.40 -14.42 -9.91
CA SER A 334 2.28 -15.33 -9.16
C SER A 334 3.72 -15.21 -9.63
N LEU A 335 4.65 -15.06 -8.70
CA LEU A 335 6.10 -15.01 -8.88
C LEU A 335 6.71 -16.25 -8.19
N PRO A 336 7.71 -16.92 -8.79
CA PRO A 336 8.48 -16.56 -10.00
C PRO A 336 7.85 -16.95 -11.34
N GLN A 337 6.59 -17.41 -11.39
CA GLN A 337 6.00 -17.95 -12.61
C GLN A 337 5.57 -16.88 -13.63
N PHE A 338 5.49 -15.61 -13.20
CA PHE A 338 4.95 -14.48 -13.97
C PHE A 338 3.63 -14.84 -14.66
N ARG A 339 2.71 -15.45 -13.90
CA ARG A 339 1.43 -15.91 -14.41
C ARG A 339 0.28 -15.17 -13.74
N TRP A 340 -0.59 -14.60 -14.56
CA TRP A 340 -1.83 -13.99 -14.12
C TRP A 340 -2.94 -15.04 -13.97
N THR A 341 -3.69 -14.95 -12.88
CA THR A 341 -4.88 -15.75 -12.63
C THR A 341 -6.03 -14.83 -12.22
N LYS A 342 -7.12 -14.80 -13.00
CA LYS A 342 -8.33 -14.09 -12.58
C LYS A 342 -9.04 -14.93 -11.52
N VAL A 343 -9.21 -14.37 -10.33
CA VAL A 343 -9.80 -15.07 -9.17
C VAL A 343 -11.18 -14.54 -8.79
N PHE A 344 -11.57 -13.39 -9.32
CA PHE A 344 -12.89 -12.80 -9.11
C PHE A 344 -13.32 -12.01 -10.35
N ASN A 345 -14.59 -12.18 -10.76
CA ASN A 345 -15.24 -11.28 -11.71
C ASN A 345 -16.12 -10.32 -10.92
N GLY A 346 -16.09 -9.05 -11.27
CA GLY A 346 -16.84 -8.02 -10.59
C GLY A 346 -17.97 -7.43 -11.44
N THR A 347 -18.78 -6.58 -10.80
CA THR A 347 -19.95 -5.88 -11.35
C THR A 347 -20.12 -4.45 -10.80
N HIS A 348 -19.14 -3.96 -10.05
CA HIS A 348 -19.08 -2.67 -9.36
C HIS A 348 -17.68 -2.06 -9.55
N PRO A 349 -17.40 -1.48 -10.72
CA PRO A 349 -16.11 -0.86 -11.04
C PRO A 349 -15.59 0.08 -9.95
N ASN A 350 -14.26 0.08 -9.75
CA ASN A 350 -13.59 0.96 -8.80
C ASN A 350 -12.23 1.41 -9.35
N TYR A 351 -11.72 2.56 -8.93
CA TYR A 351 -10.35 2.98 -9.22
C TYR A 351 -9.84 3.99 -8.20
N GLY A 352 -8.52 4.13 -8.10
CA GLY A 352 -7.88 5.17 -7.29
C GLY A 352 -8.00 4.97 -5.77
N GLY A 353 -8.49 3.81 -5.31
CA GLY A 353 -8.43 3.39 -3.91
C GLY A 353 -7.07 2.78 -3.57
N VAL A 354 -6.86 2.46 -2.29
CA VAL A 354 -5.63 1.80 -1.80
C VAL A 354 -5.92 0.43 -1.22
N CYS A 355 -4.99 -0.48 -1.42
CA CYS A 355 -5.03 -1.85 -0.92
C CYS A 355 -3.95 -2.03 0.16
N GLN A 356 -4.26 -2.71 1.26
CA GLN A 356 -3.29 -3.03 2.33
C GLN A 356 -3.48 -4.46 2.82
N MET A 357 -2.38 -5.19 3.03
CA MET A 357 -2.43 -6.49 3.69
C MET A 357 -2.73 -6.31 5.19
N VAL A 358 -3.81 -6.94 5.67
CA VAL A 358 -4.25 -6.87 7.06
C VAL A 358 -4.56 -8.26 7.63
N GLY A 359 -4.42 -8.39 8.96
CA GLY A 359 -4.56 -9.67 9.64
C GLY A 359 -3.55 -10.68 9.08
N THR A 360 -3.99 -11.93 8.89
CA THR A 360 -3.14 -13.01 8.36
C THR A 360 -3.34 -13.31 6.88
N LYS A 361 -4.46 -12.87 6.29
CA LYS A 361 -4.90 -13.29 4.94
C LYS A 361 -5.98 -12.40 4.32
N GLN A 362 -6.11 -11.14 4.74
CA GLN A 362 -7.12 -10.23 4.19
C GLN A 362 -6.44 -9.05 3.49
N MET A 363 -6.98 -8.64 2.35
CA MET A 363 -6.65 -7.39 1.69
C MET A 363 -7.74 -6.38 2.02
N LEU A 364 -7.37 -5.33 2.74
CA LEU A 364 -8.23 -4.18 3.02
C LEU A 364 -8.17 -3.23 1.83
N VAL A 365 -9.33 -2.85 1.31
CA VAL A 365 -9.49 -1.83 0.28
C VAL A 365 -10.13 -0.61 0.93
N LEU A 366 -9.48 0.54 0.80
CA LEU A 366 -9.96 1.82 1.31
C LEU A 366 -10.20 2.78 0.15
N GLY A 367 -11.43 3.25 0.04
CA GLY A 367 -11.88 4.21 -0.94
C GLY A 367 -11.96 3.68 -2.36
N GLY A 368 -11.72 4.60 -3.28
CA GLY A 368 -11.90 4.49 -4.71
C GLY A 368 -13.19 5.14 -5.21
N ASN A 369 -13.19 5.46 -6.49
CA ASN A 369 -14.28 6.10 -7.20
C ASN A 369 -14.81 5.19 -8.32
N ASN A 370 -16.01 5.49 -8.83
CA ASN A 370 -16.62 4.78 -9.94
C ASN A 370 -16.99 5.78 -11.05
N VAL A 371 -16.53 5.51 -12.27
CA VAL A 371 -16.79 6.36 -13.45
C VAL A 371 -18.29 6.44 -13.75
N GLU A 372 -19.07 5.42 -13.38
CA GLU A 372 -20.52 5.34 -13.62
C GLU A 372 -21.36 6.03 -12.52
N GLU A 373 -20.80 6.30 -11.35
CA GLU A 373 -21.48 6.93 -10.21
C GLU A 373 -20.70 8.17 -9.73
N PRO A 374 -20.59 9.25 -10.53
CA PRO A 374 -19.79 10.44 -10.19
C PRO A 374 -20.30 11.24 -8.98
N ARG A 375 -21.45 10.84 -8.41
CA ARG A 375 -22.02 11.41 -7.17
C ARG A 375 -22.58 10.29 -6.31
N PRO A 376 -21.72 9.45 -5.72
CA PRO A 376 -22.21 8.33 -4.94
C PRO A 376 -22.95 8.87 -3.72
N GLN A 377 -24.12 8.29 -3.43
CA GLN A 377 -24.84 8.59 -2.20
C GLN A 377 -24.03 7.99 -1.04
N CYS A 378 -23.28 8.84 -0.34
CA CYS A 378 -22.42 8.45 0.78
C CYS A 378 -23.19 8.10 2.06
N ASP A 379 -24.51 7.95 1.98
CA ASP A 379 -25.40 7.71 3.12
C ASP A 379 -25.50 6.22 3.49
N LYS A 380 -25.07 5.28 2.64
CA LYS A 380 -25.41 3.86 2.82
C LYS A 380 -24.30 2.82 2.67
N LYS A 381 -23.10 3.14 2.17
CA LYS A 381 -22.04 2.13 1.96
C LYS A 381 -20.65 2.73 2.15
N TYR A 382 -20.04 2.42 3.28
CA TYR A 382 -18.61 2.69 3.51
C TYR A 382 -17.78 2.00 2.41
N LYS A 383 -16.94 2.74 1.69
CA LYS A 383 -15.99 2.18 0.69
C LYS A 383 -14.78 1.55 1.41
N ILE A 384 -15.07 0.72 2.40
CA ILE A 384 -14.11 -0.08 3.14
C ILE A 384 -14.48 -1.53 2.88
N PHE A 385 -13.63 -2.25 2.16
CA PHE A 385 -13.89 -3.63 1.76
C PHE A 385 -12.76 -4.55 2.22
N LEU A 386 -13.09 -5.80 2.48
CA LEU A 386 -12.10 -6.83 2.77
C LEU A 386 -12.26 -7.97 1.78
N PHE A 387 -11.16 -8.35 1.15
CA PHE A 387 -11.07 -9.56 0.33
C PHE A 387 -10.24 -10.60 1.08
N GLU A 388 -10.83 -11.75 1.39
CA GLU A 388 -10.12 -12.86 2.02
C GLU A 388 -9.36 -13.67 0.95
N LEU A 389 -8.05 -13.72 1.09
CA LEU A 389 -7.15 -14.13 0.02
C LEU A 389 -7.12 -15.63 -0.21
N THR A 390 -7.45 -16.46 0.78
CA THR A 390 -7.41 -17.94 0.69
C THR A 390 -8.63 -18.51 -0.02
N ASN A 391 -9.83 -18.05 0.39
CA ASN A 391 -11.10 -18.50 -0.16
C ASN A 391 -11.59 -17.62 -1.32
N LEU A 392 -10.88 -16.52 -1.61
CA LEU A 392 -11.15 -15.60 -2.72
C LEU A 392 -12.56 -14.98 -2.63
N LYS A 393 -12.89 -14.44 -1.46
CA LYS A 393 -14.23 -13.89 -1.18
C LYS A 393 -14.16 -12.52 -0.52
N TRP A 394 -15.01 -11.61 -1.00
CA TRP A 394 -15.36 -10.41 -0.25
C TRP A 394 -16.07 -10.78 1.05
N THR A 395 -15.67 -10.16 2.14
CA THR A 395 -16.24 -10.37 3.47
C THR A 395 -16.43 -9.02 4.16
N PRO A 396 -17.49 -8.83 4.96
CA PRO A 396 -17.64 -7.60 5.72
C PRO A 396 -16.81 -7.62 7.01
N THR A 397 -16.32 -8.78 7.44
CA THR A 397 -15.70 -8.94 8.76
C THR A 397 -14.18 -8.96 8.67
N TYR A 398 -13.54 -8.05 9.40
CA TYR A 398 -12.11 -8.12 9.69
C TYR A 398 -11.87 -9.07 10.85
N VAL A 399 -10.97 -10.03 10.64
CA VAL A 399 -10.54 -10.97 11.67
C VAL A 399 -9.06 -10.76 11.89
N LYS A 400 -8.71 -10.26 13.08
CA LYS A 400 -7.33 -10.01 13.46
C LYS A 400 -6.49 -11.29 13.44
N ASP A 401 -6.93 -12.28 14.23
CA ASP A 401 -6.24 -13.54 14.43
C ASP A 401 -7.01 -14.68 13.75
N SER A 402 -6.80 -14.82 12.44
CA SER A 402 -7.36 -15.91 11.64
C SER A 402 -6.32 -17.01 11.43
N SER A 403 -6.75 -18.17 10.90
CA SER A 403 -5.83 -19.14 10.31
C SER A 403 -4.83 -18.43 9.38
N PRO A 404 -3.60 -18.94 9.23
CA PRO A 404 -2.65 -18.43 8.25
C PRO A 404 -3.21 -18.46 6.82
N TYR A 405 -2.65 -17.62 5.97
CA TYR A 405 -2.88 -17.66 4.53
C TYR A 405 -2.53 -19.04 3.96
N ARG A 406 -3.30 -19.47 2.96
CA ARG A 406 -2.95 -20.57 2.07
C ARG A 406 -3.09 -20.11 0.64
N VAL A 407 -2.22 -20.60 -0.24
CA VAL A 407 -2.35 -20.38 -1.68
C VAL A 407 -3.73 -20.91 -2.12
N PRO A 408 -4.57 -20.09 -2.77
CA PRO A 408 -5.89 -20.53 -3.19
C PRO A 408 -5.82 -21.66 -4.21
N LYS A 409 -6.80 -22.56 -4.17
CA LYS A 409 -6.94 -23.63 -5.18
C LYS A 409 -6.94 -23.07 -6.60
N ALA A 410 -7.68 -22.00 -6.84
CA ALA A 410 -7.73 -21.34 -8.14
C ALA A 410 -6.36 -20.82 -8.62
N VAL A 411 -5.38 -20.63 -7.74
CA VAL A 411 -4.01 -20.20 -8.08
C VAL A 411 -3.08 -21.41 -8.21
N PHE A 412 -2.99 -22.27 -7.19
CA PHE A 412 -2.05 -23.41 -7.23
C PHE A 412 -2.40 -24.44 -8.30
N GLU A 413 -3.65 -24.51 -8.79
CA GLU A 413 -3.99 -25.36 -9.94
C GLU A 413 -3.28 -24.92 -11.23
N TRP A 414 -2.91 -23.64 -11.36
CA TRP A 414 -2.20 -23.12 -12.53
C TRP A 414 -0.67 -23.20 -12.42
N ILE A 415 -0.13 -23.10 -11.20
CA ILE A 415 1.32 -23.09 -10.95
C ILE A 415 1.85 -24.41 -10.34
N GLY A 416 0.95 -25.37 -10.06
CA GLY A 416 1.24 -26.60 -9.33
C GLY A 416 1.38 -26.38 -7.81
N GLY A 417 1.73 -27.45 -7.11
CA GLY A 417 1.88 -27.44 -5.64
C GLY A 417 0.57 -27.58 -4.88
N THR A 418 0.49 -26.96 -3.71
CA THR A 418 -0.66 -27.05 -2.80
C THR A 418 -0.96 -25.69 -2.14
N GLY A 419 -1.97 -25.65 -1.26
CA GLY A 419 -2.23 -24.46 -0.44
C GLY A 419 -1.08 -24.07 0.49
N MET A 420 -0.08 -24.93 0.69
CA MET A 420 1.12 -24.62 1.48
C MET A 420 2.25 -24.01 0.65
N GLY A 421 2.07 -23.83 -0.67
CA GLY A 421 3.15 -23.46 -1.60
C GLY A 421 3.62 -24.68 -2.37
N GLU A 422 4.95 -24.84 -2.48
CA GLU A 422 5.61 -25.95 -3.18
C GLU A 422 5.20 -26.05 -4.65
N ALA A 423 5.12 -24.90 -5.32
CA ALA A 423 4.74 -24.84 -6.73
C ALA A 423 5.70 -25.65 -7.60
N ASN A 424 5.17 -26.59 -8.39
CA ASN A 424 5.95 -27.38 -9.33
C ASN A 424 6.57 -26.50 -10.43
N MET A 425 5.87 -25.41 -10.80
CA MET A 425 6.36 -24.42 -11.74
C MET A 425 7.26 -23.43 -11.00
N THR A 426 8.57 -23.54 -11.19
CA THR A 426 9.58 -22.72 -10.47
C THR A 426 10.12 -21.55 -11.27
N GLU A 427 9.64 -21.37 -12.50
CA GLU A 427 10.03 -20.32 -13.45
C GLU A 427 8.86 -20.05 -14.42
N PRO A 428 8.90 -18.97 -15.23
CA PRO A 428 7.89 -18.74 -16.25
C PRO A 428 7.85 -19.87 -17.30
N GLU A 429 6.69 -20.09 -17.89
CA GLU A 429 6.54 -21.00 -19.04
C GLU A 429 7.37 -20.45 -20.22
N GLY A 430 8.35 -21.22 -20.69
CA GLY A 430 9.34 -20.75 -21.66
C GLY A 430 10.60 -20.10 -21.05
N GLY A 431 10.68 -20.03 -19.72
CA GLY A 431 11.85 -19.54 -18.98
C GLY A 431 11.84 -18.03 -18.71
N PHE A 432 12.86 -17.57 -17.98
CA PHE A 432 13.07 -16.15 -17.72
C PHE A 432 13.63 -15.43 -18.95
N ASP A 433 13.19 -14.20 -19.18
CA ASP A 433 13.64 -13.33 -20.28
C ASP A 433 15.08 -12.83 -20.08
N SER A 434 15.66 -13.01 -18.89
CA SER A 434 17.06 -12.71 -18.62
C SER A 434 17.66 -13.62 -17.55
N GLN A 435 18.97 -13.88 -17.68
CA GLN A 435 19.72 -14.68 -16.70
C GLN A 435 19.75 -14.01 -15.32
N GLY A 436 19.93 -12.69 -15.26
CA GLY A 436 19.97 -11.97 -13.97
C GLY A 436 18.67 -12.10 -13.19
N LEU A 437 17.52 -12.03 -13.86
CA LEU A 437 16.22 -12.25 -13.21
C LEU A 437 16.08 -13.69 -12.70
N ALA A 438 16.52 -14.68 -13.48
CA ALA A 438 16.53 -16.07 -13.04
C ALA A 438 17.37 -16.28 -11.77
N GLU A 439 18.55 -15.65 -11.70
CA GLU A 439 19.45 -15.72 -10.53
C GLU A 439 18.84 -15.10 -9.26
N LEU A 440 18.10 -13.99 -9.41
CA LEU A 440 17.39 -13.36 -8.29
C LEU A 440 16.40 -14.33 -7.62
N PHE A 441 15.56 -14.99 -8.43
CA PHE A 441 14.54 -15.92 -7.92
C PHE A 441 15.11 -17.27 -7.49
N LYS A 442 16.24 -17.72 -8.07
CA LYS A 442 16.94 -18.94 -7.64
C LYS A 442 17.54 -18.82 -6.23
N THR A 443 18.08 -17.64 -5.90
CA THR A 443 18.65 -17.36 -4.57
C THR A 443 17.59 -17.50 -3.47
N THR A 444 16.36 -17.04 -3.75
CA THR A 444 15.19 -17.15 -2.88
C THR A 444 14.84 -18.60 -2.56
N GLN A 445 14.71 -19.45 -3.58
CA GLN A 445 14.38 -20.87 -3.40
C GLN A 445 15.44 -21.59 -2.55
N SER A 446 16.72 -21.23 -2.72
CA SER A 446 17.81 -21.82 -1.95
C SER A 446 17.79 -21.38 -0.47
N ALA A 447 17.44 -20.12 -0.19
CA ALA A 447 17.35 -19.58 1.15
C ALA A 447 16.14 -20.15 1.92
N SER A 448 14.98 -20.25 1.27
CA SER A 448 13.76 -20.81 1.89
C SER A 448 13.91 -22.30 2.21
N LEU A 449 14.52 -23.10 1.32
CA LEU A 449 14.81 -24.51 1.58
C LEU A 449 15.76 -24.71 2.77
N ARG A 450 16.74 -23.81 2.96
CA ARG A 450 17.62 -23.83 4.13
C ARG A 450 16.86 -23.51 5.41
N TYR A 451 16.00 -22.47 5.39
CA TYR A 451 15.18 -22.11 6.55
C TYR A 451 14.18 -23.21 6.92
N GLY A 452 13.54 -23.84 5.92
CA GLY A 452 12.66 -24.99 6.10
C GLY A 452 13.37 -26.21 6.70
N ARG A 453 14.61 -26.50 6.27
CA ARG A 453 15.45 -27.55 6.86
C ARG A 453 15.88 -27.26 8.30
N VAL A 454 16.22 -26.01 8.61
CA VAL A 454 16.59 -25.61 9.99
C VAL A 454 15.38 -25.75 10.92
N ASN A 455 14.19 -25.34 10.49
CA ASN A 455 12.96 -25.49 11.29
C ASN A 455 12.46 -26.95 11.38
N ALA A 456 12.64 -27.76 10.34
CA ALA A 456 12.39 -29.21 10.40
C ALA A 456 13.40 -29.91 11.32
N GLY A 457 14.67 -29.49 11.31
CA GLY A 457 15.72 -29.95 12.23
C GLY A 457 15.47 -29.50 13.67
N MET A 458 14.91 -28.31 13.89
CA MET A 458 14.51 -27.81 15.20
C MET A 458 13.25 -28.53 15.73
N ARG A 459 12.36 -29.02 14.85
CA ARG A 459 11.26 -29.93 15.21
C ARG A 459 11.72 -31.37 15.53
N MET A 460 12.92 -31.77 15.12
CA MET A 460 13.55 -33.05 15.53
C MET A 460 14.58 -32.89 16.67
N GLY A 461 14.79 -31.68 17.18
CA GLY A 461 15.82 -31.36 18.17
C GLY A 461 15.29 -30.63 19.39
N ARG A 462 14.27 -31.20 20.05
CA ARG A 462 13.94 -31.03 21.49
C ARG A 462 12.72 -31.92 21.83
N GLY A 463 12.86 -33.21 21.56
CA GLY A 463 12.13 -34.20 22.34
C GLY A 463 12.68 -34.14 23.74
N LEU A 464 11.83 -33.82 24.72
CA LEU A 464 12.08 -34.04 26.13
C LEU A 464 12.75 -35.41 26.27
N GLY A 465 14.01 -35.43 26.71
CA GLY A 465 14.62 -36.62 27.25
C GLY A 465 13.81 -37.04 28.46
N PHE A 466 12.79 -37.86 28.23
CA PHE A 466 12.22 -38.69 29.27
C PHE A 466 13.29 -39.71 29.61
N ASP A 467 14.00 -39.45 30.69
CA ASP A 467 14.91 -40.41 31.31
C ASP A 467 14.15 -41.72 31.56
N LEU A 468 14.50 -42.74 30.77
CA LEU A 468 14.04 -44.12 30.91
C LEU A 468 14.46 -44.73 32.27
N LEU A 469 15.32 -44.04 33.02
CA LEU A 469 15.71 -44.39 34.39
C LEU A 469 14.70 -43.93 35.46
N THR A 470 13.86 -42.94 35.17
CA THR A 470 12.90 -42.39 36.16
C THR A 470 11.56 -43.12 36.18
N LEU A 471 11.22 -43.84 35.09
CA LEU A 471 10.00 -44.65 35.02
C LEU A 471 10.13 -46.01 35.74
N ILE A 472 11.36 -46.46 36.03
CA ILE A 472 11.62 -47.72 36.74
C ILE A 472 11.60 -47.53 38.28
N LEU A 473 11.77 -46.29 38.77
CA LEU A 473 11.74 -45.99 40.21
C LEU A 473 10.36 -45.58 40.76
N MET A 474 9.35 -45.35 39.91
CA MET A 474 7.97 -45.05 40.36
C MET A 474 7.02 -46.26 40.36
N LEU A 475 7.48 -47.45 39.95
CA LEU A 475 6.67 -48.69 39.95
C LEU A 475 7.05 -49.69 41.05
N SER A 476 7.87 -49.29 42.04
CA SER A 476 8.30 -50.15 43.15
C SER A 476 7.84 -49.68 44.54
N TRP A 477 6.91 -48.72 44.63
CA TRP A 477 6.40 -48.21 45.92
C TRP A 477 4.88 -48.35 46.11
N VAL A 478 4.20 -49.15 45.28
CA VAL A 478 2.81 -49.58 45.51
C VAL A 478 2.79 -51.09 45.70
N PHE A 479 3.51 -51.59 46.70
CA PHE A 479 3.26 -52.84 47.41
C PHE A 479 4.14 -52.81 48.68
N LEU A 480 3.51 -52.91 49.86
CA LEU A 480 4.05 -52.85 51.24
C LEU A 480 3.98 -51.49 51.95
N TRP A 481 2.78 -50.98 52.22
CA TRP A 481 2.09 -51.08 53.52
C TRP A 481 0.68 -50.49 53.40
#